data_AF-A0A2M8P6V8-F1
#
_entry.id   AF-A0A2M8P6V8-F1
#
_cell.length_a   1.000
_cell.length_b   1.000
_cell.length_c   1.000
_cell.angle_alpha   90.00
_cell.angle_beta   90.00
_cell.angle_gamma   90.00
#
_symmetry.space_group_name_H-M   'P 1'
#
loop_
_entity.id
_entity.type
_entity.pdbx_description
1 polymer ?
#
loop_
_entity_poly.entity_id
_entity_poly.type
_entity_poly.pdbx_seq_one_letter_code
_entity_poly.pdbx_strand_id
1 'polypeptide(L)'
;MTKFSYPIIVLTLILMGLGFQTQSVHAATPLPASNWYAVTYVPNTDTLHWVNAQGEQGQLDRPHLANEADNPAVLRMRISPNGQHMVLLASLNNGNLGVGFYDFV
;
A
#
# COMPACT_ATOMS: atom_id res chain seq x y z
N MET A 1 31.71 -63.16 18.43
CA MET A 1 31.93 -61.94 19.25
C MET A 1 31.84 -60.74 18.32
N THR A 2 30.68 -60.09 18.36
CA THR A 2 30.22 -58.99 17.51
C THR A 2 30.75 -57.64 18.01
N LYS A 3 31.37 -56.85 17.12
CA LYS A 3 31.64 -55.42 17.35
C LYS A 3 30.64 -54.60 16.56
N PHE A 4 29.68 -54.01 17.27
CA PHE A 4 28.76 -52.99 16.76
C PHE A 4 29.43 -51.62 16.90
N SER A 5 29.62 -50.93 15.77
CA SER A 5 30.05 -49.53 15.73
C SER A 5 28.89 -48.70 15.20
N TYR A 6 28.24 -47.94 16.08
CA TYR A 6 27.31 -46.88 15.71
C TYR A 6 28.02 -45.53 15.86
N PRO A 7 28.09 -44.69 14.81
CA PRO A 7 28.17 -43.25 15.01
C PRO A 7 26.75 -42.69 15.05
N ILE A 8 26.30 -42.43 16.27
CA ILE A 8 25.32 -41.39 16.60
C ILE A 8 25.93 -40.05 16.14
N ILE A 9 25.27 -39.32 15.24
CA ILE A 9 25.17 -37.85 15.21
C ILE A 9 23.95 -37.50 14.33
N VAL A 10 22.83 -37.26 15.01
CA VAL A 10 21.95 -36.09 14.85
C VAL A 10 22.01 -35.41 13.47
N LEU A 11 21.08 -35.73 12.55
CA LEU A 11 20.73 -34.84 11.46
C LEU A 11 19.39 -34.17 11.77
N THR A 12 19.54 -33.03 12.45
CA THR A 12 18.52 -32.10 12.91
C THR A 12 17.72 -31.53 11.73
N LEU A 13 16.38 -31.55 11.90
CA LEU A 13 15.37 -30.67 11.30
C LEU A 13 15.89 -29.54 10.38
N ILE A 14 15.71 -29.69 9.07
CA ILE A 14 15.54 -28.56 8.15
C ILE A 14 14.04 -28.32 8.00
N LEU A 15 13.44 -27.76 9.06
CA LEU A 15 12.16 -27.05 9.00
C LEU A 15 12.47 -25.56 9.16
N MET A 16 13.39 -25.05 8.33
CA MET A 16 13.76 -23.64 8.34
C MET A 16 12.80 -22.84 7.46
N GLY A 17 11.79 -22.28 8.11
CA GLY A 17 11.40 -20.89 7.93
C GLY A 17 11.10 -20.45 6.51
N LEU A 18 9.92 -20.82 5.99
CA LEU A 18 9.18 -19.87 5.18
C LEU A 18 8.73 -18.75 6.12
N GLY A 19 9.61 -17.77 6.32
CA GLY A 19 9.28 -16.54 6.99
C GLY A 19 8.18 -15.86 6.20
N PHE A 20 6.94 -15.97 6.69
CA PHE A 20 5.87 -15.10 6.25
C PHE A 20 6.30 -13.68 6.60
N GLN A 21 6.83 -12.96 5.62
CA GLN A 21 6.99 -11.52 5.72
C GLN A 21 5.58 -10.95 5.78
N THR A 22 5.08 -10.75 7.00
CA THR A 22 3.87 -9.98 7.22
C THR A 22 4.18 -8.56 6.78
N GLN A 23 3.75 -8.21 5.57
CA GLN A 23 3.75 -6.81 5.14
C GLN A 23 2.84 -6.06 6.10
N SER A 24 3.44 -5.25 6.98
CA SER A 24 2.70 -4.32 7.81
C SER A 24 2.12 -3.26 6.88
N VAL A 25 0.86 -3.44 6.49
CA VAL A 25 0.08 -2.36 5.89
C VAL A 25 -0.09 -1.33 7.01
N HIS A 26 0.64 -0.22 6.92
CA HIS A 26 0.35 0.93 7.75
C HIS A 26 -1.06 1.38 7.39
N ALA A 27 -2.02 1.09 8.26
CA ALA A 27 -3.36 1.63 8.12
C ALA A 27 -3.23 3.15 8.22
N ALA A 28 -3.53 3.85 7.13
CA ALA A 28 -3.59 5.30 7.14
C ALA A 28 -4.52 5.74 8.29
N THR A 29 -4.09 6.71 9.09
CA THR A 29 -4.91 7.26 10.17
C THR A 29 -6.23 7.71 9.55
N PRO A 30 -7.38 7.16 9.97
CA PRO A 30 -8.65 7.50 9.35
C PRO A 30 -8.91 8.99 9.54
N LEU A 31 -9.48 9.63 8.52
CA LEU A 31 -9.89 11.02 8.63
C LEU A 31 -10.90 11.17 9.77
N PRO A 32 -10.91 12.30 10.49
CA PRO A 32 -12.00 12.65 11.38
C PRO A 32 -13.35 12.52 10.65
N ALA A 33 -14.37 12.05 11.37
CA ALA A 33 -15.73 11.98 10.86
C ALA A 33 -16.23 13.40 10.55
N SER A 34 -16.21 13.78 9.28
CA SER A 34 -16.56 15.11 8.80
C SER A 34 -17.10 15.06 7.38
N ASN A 35 -17.91 16.05 7.01
CA ASN A 35 -18.46 16.17 5.66
C ASN A 35 -17.44 16.86 4.75
N TRP A 36 -16.42 16.11 4.31
CA TRP A 36 -15.42 16.61 3.40
C TRP A 36 -16.03 16.97 2.04
N TYR A 37 -15.66 18.14 1.48
CA TYR A 37 -16.23 18.60 0.21
C TYR A 37 -15.20 18.67 -0.92
N ALA A 38 -13.91 18.77 -0.59
CA ALA A 38 -12.85 18.82 -1.58
C ALA A 38 -11.63 18.05 -1.10
N VAL A 39 -10.94 17.49 -2.08
CA VAL A 39 -9.69 16.76 -1.91
C VAL A 39 -8.75 17.14 -3.04
N THR A 40 -7.48 17.36 -2.69
CA THR A 40 -6.41 17.68 -3.64
C THR A 40 -5.23 16.76 -3.41
N TYR A 41 -4.51 16.46 -4.48
CA TYR A 41 -3.28 15.71 -4.42
C TYR A 41 -2.07 16.64 -4.32
N VAL A 42 -1.12 16.32 -3.44
CA VAL A 42 0.15 17.04 -3.27
C VAL A 42 1.30 16.12 -3.72
N PRO A 43 1.85 16.31 -4.93
CA PRO A 43 2.83 15.39 -5.51
C PRO A 43 4.14 15.25 -4.71
N ASN A 44 4.56 16.32 -4.04
CA ASN A 44 5.84 16.34 -3.35
C ASN A 44 5.86 15.45 -2.10
N THR A 45 4.69 15.21 -1.51
CA THR A 45 4.52 14.42 -0.28
C THR A 45 3.75 13.12 -0.52
N ASP A 46 3.34 12.87 -1.77
CA ASP A 46 2.47 11.77 -2.19
C ASP A 46 1.19 11.61 -1.35
N THR A 47 0.57 12.74 -0.99
CA THR A 47 -0.56 12.78 -0.05
C THR A 47 -1.81 13.42 -0.64
N LEU A 48 -2.96 12.98 -0.14
CA LEU A 48 -4.27 13.58 -0.37
C LEU A 48 -4.61 14.52 0.78
N HIS A 49 -4.92 15.77 0.45
CA HIS A 49 -5.30 16.82 1.40
C HIS A 49 -6.79 17.10 1.26
N TRP A 50 -7.49 17.00 2.38
CA TRP A 50 -8.94 17.13 2.48
C TRP A 50 -9.31 18.44 3.16
N VAL A 51 -10.41 19.06 2.71
CA VAL A 51 -10.98 20.27 3.32
C VAL A 51 -12.50 20.18 3.39
N ASN A 52 -13.06 20.69 4.48
CA ASN A 52 -14.50 20.76 4.71
C ASN A 52 -15.01 22.20 4.85
N ALA A 53 -16.33 22.41 4.85
CA ALA A 53 -16.95 23.74 4.77
C ALA A 53 -16.65 24.61 6.01
N GLN A 54 -16.21 23.99 7.09
CA GLN A 54 -15.82 24.60 8.35
C GLN A 54 -14.33 24.99 8.38
N GLY A 55 -13.55 24.65 7.34
CA GLY A 55 -12.12 24.89 7.25
C GLY A 55 -11.25 23.85 7.95
N GLU A 56 -11.83 22.74 8.41
CA GLU A 56 -11.07 21.59 8.90
C GLU A 56 -10.22 21.01 7.77
N GLN A 57 -9.07 20.46 8.13
CA GLN A 57 -8.12 19.87 7.19
C GLN A 57 -7.71 18.48 7.66
N GLY A 58 -7.55 17.57 6.69
CA GLY A 58 -7.06 16.21 6.93
C GLY A 58 -6.08 15.81 5.85
N GLN A 59 -5.19 14.88 6.19
CA GLN A 59 -4.19 14.35 5.27
C GLN A 59 -4.23 12.83 5.32
N LEU A 60 -4.20 12.20 4.14
CA LEU A 60 -4.03 10.77 3.97
C LEU A 60 -2.94 10.49 2.95
N ASP A 61 -2.29 9.34 3.08
CA ASP A 61 -1.45 8.83 2.00
C ASP A 61 -2.33 8.49 0.79
N ARG A 62 -1.78 8.70 -0.41
CA ARG A 62 -2.50 8.31 -1.63
C ARG A 62 -2.57 6.77 -1.73
N PRO A 63 -3.72 6.20 -2.13
CA PRO A 63 -3.77 4.80 -2.52
C PRO A 63 -2.83 4.49 -3.70
N HIS A 64 -2.12 3.36 -3.62
CA HIS A 64 -1.22 2.88 -4.66
C HIS A 64 -1.79 1.67 -5.42
N LEU A 65 -1.38 1.52 -6.68
CA LEU A 65 -1.64 0.28 -7.42
C LEU A 65 -0.74 -0.85 -6.89
N ALA A 66 -1.21 -2.08 -7.03
CA ALA A 66 -0.35 -3.23 -6.84
C ALA A 66 0.78 -3.19 -7.88
N ASN A 67 2.03 -3.27 -7.42
CA ASN A 67 3.23 -3.18 -8.27
C ASN A 67 3.37 -1.84 -9.03
N GLU A 68 2.86 -0.75 -8.46
CA GLU A 68 3.18 0.61 -8.90
C GLU A 68 4.69 0.84 -8.87
N ALA A 69 5.22 1.56 -9.87
CA ALA A 69 6.62 1.95 -9.85
C ALA A 69 6.88 3.06 -8.82
N ASP A 70 8.02 3.02 -8.12
CA ASP A 70 8.38 4.00 -7.08
C ASP A 70 8.43 5.44 -7.61
N ASN A 71 8.79 5.61 -8.89
CA ASN A 71 8.72 6.89 -9.59
C ASN A 71 8.04 6.67 -10.95
N PRO A 72 6.70 6.63 -10.97
CA PRO A 72 5.98 6.21 -12.15
C PRO A 72 6.06 7.29 -13.23
N ALA A 73 6.54 6.92 -14.43
CA ALA A 73 6.68 7.83 -15.57
C ALA A 73 5.34 8.49 -15.96
N VAL A 74 4.23 7.78 -15.72
CA VAL A 74 2.88 8.31 -15.77
C VAL A 74 2.30 8.23 -14.37
N LEU A 75 1.87 9.37 -13.84
CA LEU A 75 0.94 9.46 -12.70
C LEU A 75 -0.16 10.45 -13.06
N ARG A 76 -1.41 9.97 -13.13
CA ARG A 76 -2.58 10.80 -13.42
C ARG A 76 -3.70 10.40 -12.49
N MET A 77 -4.37 11.39 -11.93
CA MET A 77 -5.50 11.15 -11.05
C MET A 77 -6.67 12.06 -11.38
N ARG A 78 -7.86 11.52 -11.16
CA ARG A 78 -9.11 12.27 -11.15
C ARG A 78 -9.88 11.87 -9.92
N ILE A 79 -10.34 12.87 -9.20
CA ILE A 79 -11.19 12.71 -8.03
C ILE A 79 -12.56 13.26 -8.39
N SER A 80 -13.62 12.56 -7.99
CA SER A 80 -14.99 13.00 -8.24
C SER A 80 -15.28 14.33 -7.56
N PRO A 81 -16.21 15.15 -8.08
CA PRO A 81 -16.53 16.46 -7.49
C PRO A 81 -17.00 16.41 -6.03
N ASN A 82 -17.58 15.28 -5.60
CA ASN A 82 -18.01 15.05 -4.22
C ASN A 82 -16.89 14.45 -3.34
N GLY A 83 -15.68 14.26 -3.87
CA GLY A 83 -14.53 13.74 -3.12
C GLY A 83 -14.63 12.26 -2.71
N GLN A 84 -15.64 11.51 -3.15
CA GLN A 84 -15.87 10.13 -2.69
C GLN A 84 -15.14 9.07 -3.52
N HIS A 85 -14.79 9.37 -4.76
CA HIS A 85 -14.21 8.40 -5.69
C HIS A 85 -12.95 8.93 -6.34
N MET A 86 -11.98 8.06 -6.58
CA MET A 86 -10.77 8.37 -7.31
C MET A 86 -10.51 7.36 -8.42
N VAL A 87 -10.09 7.86 -9.58
CA VAL A 87 -9.45 7.08 -10.63
C VAL A 87 -7.98 7.44 -10.68
N LEU A 88 -7.13 6.42 -10.63
CA LEU A 88 -5.67 6.52 -10.67
C LEU A 88 -5.15 5.79 -11.92
N LEU A 89 -4.25 6.42 -12.65
CA LEU A 89 -3.45 5.80 -13.69
C LEU A 89 -1.99 5.95 -13.33
N ALA A 90 -1.27 4.83 -13.24
CA ALA A 90 0.16 4.84 -12.93
C ALA A 90 0.96 3.80 -13.72
N SER A 91 2.22 4.10 -14.02
CA SER A 91 3.17 3.13 -14.55
C SER A 91 3.49 2.05 -13.51
N LEU A 92 3.51 0.79 -13.94
CA LEU A 92 3.84 -0.36 -13.09
C LEU A 92 5.31 -0.80 -13.33
N ASN A 93 5.91 -1.52 -12.37
CA ASN A 93 7.30 -1.98 -12.49
C ASN A 93 7.57 -2.95 -13.66
N ASN A 94 6.51 -3.54 -14.24
CA ASN A 94 6.61 -4.41 -15.41
C ASN A 94 6.53 -3.64 -16.76
N GLY A 95 6.51 -2.31 -16.73
CA GLY A 95 6.43 -1.46 -17.92
C GLY A 95 5.01 -1.23 -18.46
N ASN A 96 3.99 -1.84 -17.86
CA ASN A 96 2.60 -1.61 -18.24
C ASN A 96 2.02 -0.37 -17.56
N LEU A 97 0.88 0.11 -18.09
CA LEU A 97 0.05 1.11 -17.43
C LEU A 97 -1.07 0.42 -16.66
N GLY A 98 -1.20 0.74 -15.37
CA GLY A 98 -2.29 0.27 -14.53
C GLY A 98 -3.38 1.35 -14.35
N VAL A 99 -4.60 0.90 -14.09
CA VAL A 99 -5.74 1.76 -13.75
C VAL A 99 -6.36 1.23 -12.46
N GLY A 100 -6.59 2.12 -11.49
CA GLY A 100 -7.22 1.82 -10.21
C GLY A 100 -8.43 2.68 -9.96
N PHE A 101 -9.42 2.10 -9.29
CA PHE A 101 -10.63 2.76 -8.84
C PHE A 101 -10.69 2.61 -7.32
N TYR A 102 -10.87 3.72 -6.61
CA TYR A 102 -10.85 3.77 -5.16
C TYR A 102 -12.05 4.54 -4.64
N ASP A 103 -12.61 4.05 -3.53
CA ASP A 103 -13.67 4.71 -2.77
C ASP A 103 -13.09 5.20 -1.44
N PHE A 104 -13.36 6.46 -1.10
CA PHE A 104 -13.00 7.06 0.19
C PHE A 104 -14.26 7.01 1.07
N VAL A 105 -14.35 5.98 1.90
CA VAL A 105 -15.49 5.71 2.80
C VAL A 105 -15.35 6.46 4.11
#